data_AF-A0A178DB94-F1
#
_entry.id   AF-A0A178DB94-F1
#
_cell.length_a   1.000
_cell.length_b   1.000
_cell.length_c   1.000
_cell.angle_alpha   90.00
_cell.angle_beta   90.00
_cell.angle_gamma   90.00
#
_symmetry.space_group_name_H-M   'P 1'
#
loop_
_entity.id
_entity.type
_entity.pdbx_description
1 polymer ?
#
loop_
_entity_poly.entity_id
_entity_poly.type
_entity_poly.pdbx_seq_one_letter_code
_entity_poly.pdbx_strand_id
1 'polypeptide(L)'
;MEPDKPSKWHHAIVVLAVLSIGMVSLLGTVSWRTSGGWSGDSIIPSCGDSVLEAESRGCHYDVMMGAWLPEECFDREFSESLSPLEDGRWFWDPNLTKPMSKDELAGGEYVSAFSHPEFHLRHCTYMFMKLVRAYEKGWKMVDGDSMELKHREHCAKLLRDPYGFDTGHPGLVAYSRVDVSFMRCARVGR
;
A
#
# COMPACT_ATOMS: atom_id res chain seq x y z
N MET A 1 -15.13 -55.62 54.54
CA MET A 1 -15.90 -55.16 53.37
C MET A 1 -14.89 -55.00 52.26
N GLU A 2 -14.76 -56.03 51.42
CA GLU A 2 -13.71 -56.11 50.40
C GLU A 2 -14.22 -55.40 49.13
N PRO A 3 -13.42 -54.52 48.50
CA PRO A 3 -13.88 -53.76 47.34
C PRO A 3 -14.09 -54.69 46.15
N ASP A 4 -15.25 -54.56 45.51
CA ASP A 4 -15.65 -55.38 44.38
C ASP A 4 -14.72 -55.16 43.17
N LYS A 5 -14.28 -56.25 42.54
CA LYS A 5 -13.26 -56.20 41.49
C LYS A 5 -13.92 -55.74 40.18
N PRO A 6 -13.42 -54.67 39.54
CA PRO A 6 -14.05 -54.11 38.35
C PRO A 6 -14.15 -55.16 37.23
N SER A 7 -15.35 -55.28 36.65
CA SER A 7 -15.61 -56.28 35.61
C SER A 7 -14.72 -56.08 34.38
N LYS A 8 -14.43 -57.17 33.66
CA LYS A 8 -13.60 -57.11 32.43
C LYS A 8 -14.18 -56.13 31.38
N TRP A 9 -15.49 -55.90 31.42
CA TRP A 9 -16.19 -54.94 30.57
C TRP A 9 -15.84 -53.48 30.90
N HIS A 10 -15.56 -53.15 32.16
CA HIS A 10 -15.13 -51.80 32.54
C HIS A 10 -13.79 -51.45 31.87
N HIS A 11 -12.85 -52.39 31.84
CA HIS A 11 -11.55 -52.19 31.19
C HIS A 11 -11.71 -52.03 29.67
N ALA A 12 -12.57 -52.85 29.04
CA ALA A 12 -12.86 -52.74 27.61
C ALA A 12 -13.50 -51.39 27.24
N ILE A 13 -14.45 -50.90 28.05
CA ILE A 13 -15.11 -49.61 27.84
C ILE A 13 -14.11 -48.45 27.98
N VAL A 14 -13.24 -48.48 28.99
CA VAL A 14 -12.21 -47.45 29.19
C VAL A 14 -11.23 -47.43 28.02
N VAL A 15 -10.77 -48.59 27.55
CA VAL A 15 -9.86 -48.67 26.40
C VAL A 15 -10.51 -48.13 25.13
N LEU A 16 -11.77 -48.49 24.85
CA LEU A 16 -12.51 -47.98 23.69
C LEU A 16 -12.74 -46.46 23.78
N ALA A 17 -13.06 -45.94 24.96
CA ALA A 17 -13.21 -44.50 25.18
C ALA A 17 -11.90 -43.74 24.93
N VAL A 18 -10.77 -44.24 25.47
CA VAL A 18 -9.44 -43.62 25.27
C VAL A 18 -9.03 -43.66 23.79
N LEU A 19 -9.29 -44.76 23.07
CA LEU A 19 -9.00 -44.86 21.64
C LEU A 19 -9.84 -43.89 20.80
N SER A 20 -11.13 -43.73 21.14
CA SER A 20 -12.01 -42.78 20.44
C SER A 20 -11.59 -41.31 20.65
N ILE A 21 -11.20 -40.94 21.88
CA ILE A 21 -10.70 -39.59 22.20
C ILE A 21 -9.38 -39.32 21.47
N GLY A 22 -8.48 -40.30 21.43
CA GLY A 22 -7.22 -40.22 20.69
C GLY A 22 -7.44 -40.02 19.19
N MET A 23 -8.39 -40.76 18.60
CA MET A 23 -8.73 -40.66 17.17
C MET A 23 -9.37 -39.31 16.81
N VAL A 24 -10.26 -38.77 17.66
CA VAL A 24 -10.85 -37.43 17.46
C VAL A 24 -9.78 -36.33 17.57
N SER A 25 -8.83 -36.47 18.50
CA SER A 25 -7.72 -35.52 18.67
C SER A 25 -6.74 -35.55 17.48
N LEU A 26 -6.45 -36.74 16.95
CA LEU A 26 -5.65 -36.92 15.73
C LEU A 26 -6.35 -36.34 14.50
N LEU A 27 -7.65 -36.58 14.32
CA LEU A 27 -8.41 -36.01 13.21
C LEU A 27 -8.55 -34.48 13.31
N GLY A 28 -8.73 -33.93 14.52
CA GLY A 28 -8.77 -32.48 14.75
C GLY A 28 -7.45 -31.78 14.45
N THR A 29 -6.32 -32.38 14.86
CA THR A 29 -4.98 -31.83 14.58
C THR A 29 -4.58 -31.96 13.11
N VAL A 30 -4.96 -33.04 12.43
CA VAL A 30 -4.78 -33.19 10.98
C VAL A 30 -5.62 -32.17 10.22
N SER A 31 -6.90 -31.98 10.60
CA SER A 31 -7.78 -30.99 9.97
C SER A 31 -7.29 -29.55 10.19
N TRP A 32 -6.73 -29.22 11.36
CA TRP A 32 -6.10 -27.93 11.63
C TRP A 32 -4.79 -27.76 10.82
N ARG A 33 -3.98 -28.82 10.67
CA ARG A 33 -2.77 -28.77 9.82
C ARG A 33 -3.09 -28.59 8.33
N THR A 34 -4.19 -29.18 7.85
CA THR A 34 -4.60 -29.03 6.44
C THR A 34 -5.33 -27.73 6.16
N SER A 35 -5.98 -27.13 7.17
CA SER A 35 -6.65 -25.82 7.04
C SER A 35 -5.77 -24.63 7.46
N GLY A 36 -4.71 -24.85 8.23
CA GLY A 36 -3.74 -23.85 8.68
C GLY A 36 -2.49 -23.71 7.79
N GLY A 37 -2.60 -24.09 6.52
CA GLY A 37 -1.47 -24.20 5.59
C GLY A 37 -1.66 -23.42 4.28
N TRP A 38 -2.40 -22.32 4.28
CA TRP A 38 -2.11 -21.25 3.32
C TRP A 38 -1.05 -20.37 3.97
N SER A 39 0.21 -20.75 3.81
CA SER A 39 1.30 -19.78 3.84
C SER A 39 1.09 -18.87 2.63
N GLY A 40 0.12 -17.96 2.75
CA GLY A 40 -0.08 -16.88 1.83
C GLY A 40 1.15 -15.99 1.94
N ASP A 41 2.10 -16.18 1.03
CA ASP A 41 2.73 -15.00 0.45
C ASP A 41 1.57 -14.16 -0.08
N SER A 42 1.06 -13.25 0.76
CA SER A 42 -0.02 -12.35 0.39
C SER A 42 0.46 -11.59 -0.83
N ILE A 43 -0.16 -11.85 -1.97
CA ILE A 43 0.16 -11.18 -3.23
C ILE A 43 0.17 -9.68 -2.96
N ILE A 44 1.29 -9.02 -3.24
CA ILE A 44 1.39 -7.57 -3.10
C ILE A 44 0.48 -6.93 -4.17
N PRO A 45 -0.57 -6.18 -3.80
CA PRO A 45 -1.47 -5.56 -4.77
C PRO A 45 -0.72 -4.64 -5.74
N SER A 46 -1.16 -4.59 -6.99
CA SER A 46 -0.57 -3.73 -8.04
C SER A 46 -1.58 -3.34 -9.11
N CYS A 47 -1.38 -2.18 -9.75
CA CYS A 47 -2.29 -1.62 -10.74
C CYS A 47 -2.03 -2.01 -12.19
N GLY A 48 -1.06 -2.90 -12.45
CA GLY A 48 -0.70 -3.26 -13.82
C GLY A 48 0.13 -2.17 -14.49
N ASP A 49 -0.04 -1.98 -15.80
CA ASP A 49 0.77 -1.04 -16.60
C ASP A 49 -0.07 -0.10 -17.49
N SER A 50 -1.40 -0.07 -17.31
CA SER A 50 -2.30 0.81 -18.08
C SER A 50 -3.51 1.25 -17.26
N VAL A 51 -4.14 2.36 -17.67
CA VAL A 51 -5.36 2.88 -17.01
C VAL A 51 -6.47 1.83 -16.98
N LEU A 52 -6.75 1.20 -18.13
CA LEU A 52 -7.76 0.16 -18.24
C LEU A 52 -7.49 -1.02 -17.27
N GLU A 53 -6.23 -1.41 -17.13
CA GLU A 53 -5.85 -2.46 -16.19
C GLU A 53 -5.99 -2.01 -14.74
N ALA A 54 -5.54 -0.79 -14.42
CA ALA A 54 -5.67 -0.20 -13.09
C ALA A 54 -7.14 -0.13 -12.65
N GLU A 55 -8.01 0.37 -13.52
CA GLU A 55 -9.46 0.41 -13.28
C GLU A 55 -10.04 -1.01 -13.11
N SER A 56 -9.66 -1.96 -13.96
CA SER A 56 -10.12 -3.35 -13.87
C SER A 56 -9.71 -4.03 -12.55
N ARG A 57 -8.63 -3.55 -11.93
CA ARG A 57 -8.09 -4.02 -10.65
C ARG A 57 -8.59 -3.18 -9.45
N GLY A 58 -9.47 -2.21 -9.69
CA GLY A 58 -10.02 -1.36 -8.63
C GLY A 58 -9.01 -0.36 -8.05
N CYS A 59 -8.02 0.05 -8.83
CA CYS A 59 -7.09 1.09 -8.41
C CYS A 59 -7.70 2.50 -8.49
N HIS A 60 -7.09 3.41 -7.73
CA HIS A 60 -7.49 4.81 -7.67
C HIS A 60 -6.33 5.72 -8.04
N TYR A 61 -6.60 6.71 -8.88
CA TYR A 61 -5.62 7.71 -9.25
C TYR A 61 -5.47 8.77 -8.15
N ASP A 62 -4.25 8.95 -7.66
CA ASP A 62 -3.89 9.95 -6.65
C ASP A 62 -3.03 11.02 -7.31
N VAL A 63 -3.61 12.19 -7.56
CA VAL A 63 -2.93 13.32 -8.23
C VAL A 63 -1.70 13.77 -7.44
N MET A 64 -1.73 13.71 -6.10
CA MET A 64 -0.58 14.07 -5.29
C MET A 64 0.58 13.09 -5.46
N MET A 65 0.30 11.83 -5.78
CA MET A 65 1.33 10.81 -6.10
C MET A 65 1.67 10.76 -7.58
N GLY A 66 0.81 11.30 -8.46
CA GLY A 66 0.92 11.08 -9.90
C GLY A 66 0.79 9.60 -10.26
N ALA A 67 -0.05 8.85 -9.54
CA ALA A 67 -0.02 7.40 -9.59
C ALA A 67 -1.37 6.73 -9.38
N TRP A 68 -1.58 5.62 -10.08
CA TRP A 68 -2.64 4.66 -9.78
C TRP A 68 -2.20 3.74 -8.65
N LEU A 69 -3.01 3.69 -7.59
CA LEU A 69 -2.74 2.96 -6.36
C LEU A 69 -3.80 1.90 -6.10
N PRO A 70 -3.40 0.69 -5.66
CA PRO A 70 -4.36 -0.29 -5.15
C PRO A 70 -5.10 0.25 -3.92
N GLU A 71 -6.35 -0.17 -3.73
CA GLU A 71 -7.20 0.24 -2.60
C GLU A 71 -6.51 0.00 -1.24
N GLU A 72 -5.71 -1.07 -1.12
CA GLU A 72 -5.00 -1.41 0.13
C GLU A 72 -3.92 -0.41 0.55
N CYS A 73 -3.45 0.45 -0.36
CA CYS A 73 -2.47 1.50 -0.07
C CYS A 73 -2.89 2.91 -0.56
N PHE A 74 -4.17 3.10 -0.87
CA PHE A 74 -4.74 4.39 -1.24
C PHE A 74 -5.43 5.07 -0.04
N ASP A 75 -4.99 6.28 0.33
CA ASP A 75 -5.64 7.07 1.39
C ASP A 75 -6.59 8.08 0.76
N ARG A 76 -7.81 7.62 0.45
CA ARG A 76 -8.87 8.42 -0.19
C ARG A 76 -9.11 9.74 0.53
N GLU A 77 -9.36 9.67 1.84
CA GLU A 77 -9.61 10.85 2.68
C GLU A 77 -8.47 11.87 2.57
N PHE A 78 -7.21 11.41 2.57
CA PHE A 78 -6.07 12.31 2.50
C PHE A 78 -5.86 12.87 1.10
N SER A 79 -5.98 12.05 0.07
CA SER A 79 -5.87 12.47 -1.33
C SER A 79 -6.91 13.55 -1.67
N GLU A 80 -8.16 13.34 -1.26
CA GLU A 80 -9.26 14.29 -1.49
C GLU A 80 -9.11 15.60 -0.67
N SER A 81 -8.40 15.57 0.46
CA SER A 81 -8.25 16.74 1.34
C SER A 81 -7.35 17.85 0.78
N LEU A 82 -6.44 17.55 -0.14
CA LEU A 82 -5.33 18.47 -0.47
C LEU A 82 -5.55 19.37 -1.67
N SER A 83 -6.75 19.38 -2.24
CA SER A 83 -7.11 20.19 -3.42
C SER A 83 -5.98 20.26 -4.47
N PRO A 84 -5.36 19.13 -4.89
CA PRO A 84 -4.33 19.19 -5.93
C PRO A 84 -4.87 19.69 -7.27
N LEU A 85 -6.18 19.64 -7.44
CA LEU A 85 -6.96 20.07 -8.59
C LEU A 85 -7.27 21.58 -8.57
N GLU A 86 -6.35 22.42 -8.09
CA GLU A 86 -6.48 23.88 -8.22
C GLU A 86 -6.36 24.29 -9.70
N ASP A 87 -7.31 25.11 -10.17
CA ASP A 87 -7.28 25.64 -11.53
C ASP A 87 -6.00 26.46 -11.79
N GLY A 88 -5.44 26.32 -12.99
CA GLY A 88 -4.30 27.13 -13.43
C GLY A 88 -2.94 26.71 -12.87
N ARG A 89 -2.84 25.53 -12.24
CA ARG A 89 -1.57 25.02 -11.69
C ARG A 89 -0.92 23.93 -12.54
N TRP A 90 -1.66 23.36 -13.50
CA TRP A 90 -1.24 22.19 -14.28
C TRP A 90 -1.23 22.47 -15.77
N PHE A 91 -0.26 21.86 -16.45
CA PHE A 91 0.07 22.15 -17.83
C PHE A 91 0.51 20.90 -18.59
N TRP A 92 0.30 20.91 -19.90
CA TRP A 92 0.74 19.88 -20.85
C TRP A 92 2.20 20.04 -21.29
N ASP A 93 2.84 21.17 -20.96
CA ASP A 93 4.18 21.52 -21.43
C ASP A 93 5.08 22.09 -20.32
N PRO A 94 6.41 21.88 -20.42
CA PRO A 94 7.37 22.36 -19.43
C PRO A 94 7.53 23.89 -19.40
N ASN A 95 7.04 24.63 -20.41
CA ASN A 95 7.05 26.09 -20.39
C ASN A 95 5.84 26.66 -19.61
N LEU A 96 4.94 25.81 -19.11
CA LEU A 96 3.76 26.19 -18.33
C LEU A 96 2.83 27.14 -19.13
N THR A 97 2.60 26.83 -20.41
CA THR A 97 1.82 27.69 -21.32
C THR A 97 0.53 27.06 -21.83
N LYS A 98 0.41 25.73 -21.80
CA LYS A 98 -0.74 24.95 -22.26
C LYS A 98 -1.44 24.37 -21.04
N PRO A 99 -2.48 25.06 -20.50
CA PRO A 99 -3.15 24.61 -19.30
C PRO A 99 -3.80 23.23 -19.51
N MET A 100 -3.78 22.43 -18.45
CA MET A 100 -4.50 21.16 -18.33
C MET A 100 -5.72 21.38 -17.44
N SER A 101 -6.88 20.87 -17.84
CA SER A 101 -8.11 20.96 -17.05
C SER A 101 -8.07 19.99 -15.85
N LYS A 102 -8.93 20.25 -14.85
CA LYS A 102 -9.06 19.36 -13.69
C LYS A 102 -9.49 17.96 -14.10
N ASP A 103 -10.41 17.83 -15.05
CA ASP A 103 -10.93 16.53 -15.46
C ASP A 103 -9.85 15.71 -16.18
N GLU A 104 -9.04 16.35 -17.04
CA GLU A 104 -7.87 15.71 -17.65
C GLU A 104 -6.85 15.26 -16.60
N LEU A 105 -6.59 16.10 -15.60
CA LEU A 105 -5.65 15.76 -14.52
C LEU A 105 -6.19 14.64 -13.64
N ALA A 106 -7.45 14.70 -13.23
CA ALA A 106 -8.07 13.74 -12.33
C ALA A 106 -8.23 12.34 -12.98
N GLY A 107 -8.33 12.28 -14.31
CA GLY A 107 -8.45 11.03 -15.05
C GLY A 107 -7.17 10.21 -15.09
N GLY A 108 -5.98 10.80 -14.89
CA GLY A 108 -4.72 10.06 -14.94
C GLY A 108 -4.43 9.38 -16.30
N GLU A 109 -5.08 9.84 -17.38
CA GLU A 109 -4.98 9.31 -18.75
C GLU A 109 -3.92 10.06 -19.59
N TYR A 110 -2.79 10.41 -18.98
CA TYR A 110 -1.71 11.14 -19.63
C TYR A 110 -0.34 10.55 -19.28
N VAL A 111 0.68 10.86 -20.08
CA VAL A 111 2.05 10.40 -19.79
C VAL A 111 2.69 11.32 -18.76
N SER A 112 2.64 12.63 -18.99
CA SER A 112 3.26 13.64 -18.14
C SER A 112 2.35 14.85 -17.96
N ALA A 113 2.30 15.37 -16.74
CA ALA A 113 1.78 16.70 -16.43
C ALA A 113 2.88 17.56 -15.82
N PHE A 114 2.78 18.87 -16.03
CA PHE A 114 3.74 19.85 -15.54
C PHE A 114 3.03 20.82 -14.59
N SER A 115 3.72 21.23 -13.53
CA SER A 115 3.23 22.20 -12.56
C SER A 115 4.36 23.14 -12.16
N HIS A 116 4.04 24.20 -11.43
CA HIS A 116 5.06 25.04 -10.80
C HIS A 116 5.94 24.25 -9.81
N PRO A 117 7.18 24.71 -9.54
CA PRO A 117 8.16 23.98 -8.74
C PRO A 117 7.71 23.66 -7.31
N GLU A 118 6.82 24.46 -6.73
CA GLU A 118 6.33 24.26 -5.36
C GLU A 118 5.51 22.97 -5.20
N PHE A 119 4.96 22.44 -6.30
CA PHE A 119 4.28 21.15 -6.27
C PHE A 119 5.22 20.03 -5.81
N HIS A 120 6.50 20.04 -6.22
CA HIS A 120 7.46 19.02 -5.83
C HIS A 120 7.64 18.97 -4.30
N LEU A 121 7.67 20.12 -3.62
CA LEU A 121 7.73 20.18 -2.15
C LEU A 121 6.44 19.66 -1.49
N ARG A 122 5.28 20.00 -2.07
CA ARG A 122 3.97 19.49 -1.62
C ARG A 122 3.90 17.97 -1.75
N HIS A 123 4.36 17.41 -2.87
CA HIS A 123 4.46 15.97 -3.11
C HIS A 123 5.36 15.28 -2.07
N CYS A 124 6.58 15.79 -1.83
CA CYS A 124 7.48 15.23 -0.83
C CYS A 124 6.87 15.25 0.59
N THR A 125 6.19 16.34 0.95
CA THR A 125 5.50 16.45 2.25
C THR A 125 4.29 15.51 2.32
N TYR A 126 3.54 15.37 1.21
CA TYR A 126 2.41 14.46 1.09
C TYR A 126 2.82 13.01 1.37
N MET A 127 3.88 12.53 0.71
CA MET A 127 4.38 11.16 0.90
C MET A 127 4.76 10.91 2.37
N PHE A 128 5.45 11.86 2.99
CA PHE A 128 5.79 11.76 4.42
C PHE A 128 4.54 11.67 5.29
N MET A 129 3.57 12.57 5.10
CA MET A 129 2.33 12.57 5.87
C MET A 129 1.49 11.31 5.63
N LYS A 130 1.50 10.77 4.41
CA LYS A 130 0.83 9.51 4.07
C LYS A 130 1.42 8.33 4.84
N LEU A 131 2.74 8.25 4.99
CA LEU A 131 3.39 7.24 5.83
C LEU A 131 3.04 7.38 7.32
N VAL A 132 3.00 8.61 7.84
CA VAL A 132 2.57 8.88 9.24
C VAL A 132 1.13 8.43 9.44
N ARG A 133 0.22 8.77 8.52
CA ARG A 133 -1.18 8.36 8.57
C ARG A 133 -1.35 6.84 8.49
N ALA A 134 -0.59 6.17 7.62
CA ALA A 134 -0.58 4.72 7.54
C ALA A 134 -0.16 4.08 8.88
N TYR A 135 0.84 4.66 9.55
CA TYR A 135 1.24 4.25 10.90
C TYR A 135 0.11 4.45 11.93
N GLU A 136 -0.51 5.62 11.96
CA GLU A 136 -1.62 5.95 12.88
C GLU A 136 -2.84 5.03 12.68
N LYS A 137 -3.15 4.70 11.42
CA LYS A 137 -4.24 3.80 11.04
C LYS A 137 -3.88 2.31 11.19
N GLY A 138 -2.63 1.98 11.56
CA GLY A 138 -2.17 0.60 11.70
C GLY A 138 -2.12 -0.19 10.39
N TRP A 139 -1.95 0.49 9.26
CA TRP A 139 -1.93 -0.12 7.93
C TRP A 139 -0.77 -1.11 7.78
N LYS A 140 -1.03 -2.20 7.05
CA LYS A 140 -0.04 -3.23 6.73
C LYS A 140 0.59 -3.03 5.36
N MET A 141 0.01 -2.17 4.55
CA MET A 141 0.46 -1.83 3.20
C MET A 141 0.48 -0.32 3.03
N VAL A 142 1.50 0.18 2.33
CA VAL A 142 1.64 1.57 1.88
C VAL A 142 2.04 1.57 0.42
N ASP A 143 2.07 2.71 -0.25
CA ASP A 143 2.56 2.76 -1.62
C ASP A 143 4.05 2.42 -1.69
N GLY A 144 4.45 1.70 -2.74
CA GLY A 144 5.84 1.24 -2.89
C GLY A 144 6.83 2.38 -3.10
N ASP A 145 6.38 3.51 -3.64
CA ASP A 145 7.23 4.65 -3.97
C ASP A 145 7.65 5.44 -2.72
N SER A 146 6.72 5.68 -1.79
CA SER A 146 7.03 6.22 -0.46
C SER A 146 7.96 5.33 0.35
N MET A 147 8.07 4.04 0.00
CA MET A 147 8.98 3.08 0.65
C MET A 147 10.32 2.93 -0.07
N GLU A 148 10.46 3.42 -1.28
CA GLU A 148 11.70 3.35 -2.04
C GLU A 148 12.78 4.22 -1.37
N LEU A 149 14.00 3.70 -1.25
CA LEU A 149 15.04 4.35 -0.45
C LEU A 149 15.55 5.62 -1.15
N LYS A 150 15.82 5.55 -2.46
CA LYS A 150 16.36 6.70 -3.20
C LYS A 150 15.35 7.85 -3.25
N HIS A 151 14.06 7.55 -3.39
CA HIS A 151 13.01 8.53 -3.41
C HIS A 151 12.85 9.19 -2.05
N ARG A 152 12.86 8.42 -0.95
CA ARG A 152 12.88 8.99 0.42
C ARG A 152 14.10 9.88 0.66
N GLU A 153 15.28 9.44 0.24
CA GLU A 153 16.51 10.24 0.37
C GLU A 153 16.46 11.52 -0.47
N HIS A 154 15.90 11.46 -1.68
CA HIS A 154 15.64 12.61 -2.55
C HIS A 154 14.69 13.60 -1.87
N CYS A 155 13.52 13.13 -1.42
CA CYS A 155 12.53 13.94 -0.72
C CYS A 155 13.12 14.60 0.53
N ALA A 156 13.89 13.86 1.34
CA ALA A 156 14.52 14.40 2.55
C ALA A 156 15.55 15.49 2.22
N LYS A 157 16.34 15.34 1.15
CA LYS A 157 17.28 16.36 0.69
C LYS A 157 16.54 17.59 0.18
N LEU A 158 15.53 17.41 -0.67
CA LEU A 158 14.76 18.50 -1.26
C LEU A 158 14.00 19.31 -0.20
N LEU A 159 13.43 18.66 0.81
CA LEU A 159 12.74 19.34 1.92
C LEU A 159 13.71 20.12 2.83
N ARG A 160 14.94 19.65 2.99
CA ARG A 160 15.97 20.33 3.80
C ARG A 160 16.60 21.51 3.05
N ASP A 161 16.83 21.35 1.76
CA ASP A 161 17.56 22.30 0.91
C ASP A 161 16.89 22.40 -0.47
N PRO A 162 15.73 23.09 -0.57
CA PRO A 162 14.96 23.20 -1.81
C PRO A 162 15.73 23.84 -2.97
N TYR A 163 16.77 24.61 -2.68
CA TYR A 163 17.54 25.36 -3.67
C TYR A 163 18.92 24.75 -3.96
N GLY A 164 19.28 23.65 -3.28
CA GLY A 164 20.50 22.90 -3.57
C GLY A 164 21.80 23.56 -3.10
N PHE A 165 21.76 24.46 -2.12
CA PHE A 165 22.93 25.20 -1.66
C PHE A 165 23.92 24.35 -0.84
N ASP A 166 23.42 23.37 -0.09
CA ASP A 166 24.20 22.65 0.93
C ASP A 166 24.33 21.15 0.65
N THR A 167 23.46 20.58 -0.19
CA THR A 167 23.29 19.12 -0.29
C THR A 167 23.85 18.48 -1.56
N GLY A 168 24.37 19.27 -2.50
CA GLY A 168 24.87 18.79 -3.79
C GLY A 168 23.78 18.20 -4.70
N HIS A 169 22.51 18.43 -4.39
CA HIS A 169 21.35 18.13 -5.23
C HIS A 169 20.97 19.38 -6.06
N PRO A 170 20.51 19.25 -7.31
CA PRO A 170 20.18 20.40 -8.18
C PRO A 170 19.08 21.34 -7.66
N GLY A 171 18.35 20.96 -6.60
CA GLY A 171 17.24 21.73 -6.05
C GLY A 171 16.01 21.71 -6.96
N LEU A 172 15.07 22.61 -6.69
CA LEU A 172 13.91 22.87 -7.53
C LEU A 172 14.35 23.43 -8.89
N VAL A 173 13.84 22.83 -9.95
CA VAL A 173 14.00 23.32 -11.33
C VAL A 173 12.78 24.17 -11.74
N ALA A 174 12.78 24.72 -12.96
CA ALA A 174 11.74 25.67 -13.42
C ALA A 174 10.30 25.14 -13.40
N TYR A 175 10.12 23.82 -13.34
CA TYR A 175 8.82 23.15 -13.25
C TYR A 175 8.91 21.86 -12.42
N SER A 176 7.78 21.40 -11.92
CA SER A 176 7.60 20.02 -11.44
C SER A 176 7.02 19.20 -12.60
N ARG A 177 7.64 18.07 -12.92
CA ARG A 177 7.08 17.10 -13.87
C ARG A 177 6.57 15.89 -13.10
N VAL A 178 5.36 15.47 -13.43
CA VAL A 178 4.69 14.31 -12.86
C VAL A 178 4.40 13.34 -13.99
N ASP A 179 5.09 12.21 -13.99
CA ASP A 179 4.81 11.11 -14.92
C ASP A 179 3.82 10.15 -14.27
N VAL A 180 2.76 9.78 -15.00
CA VAL A 180 1.77 8.83 -14.47
C VAL A 180 2.43 7.47 -14.29
N SER A 181 2.27 6.91 -13.10
CA SER A 181 2.78 5.59 -12.76
C SER A 181 1.69 4.65 -12.26
N PHE A 182 1.93 3.35 -12.40
CA PHE A 182 1.04 2.29 -11.93
C PHE A 182 1.75 1.54 -10.81
N MET A 183 1.30 1.78 -9.57
CA MET A 183 2.06 1.37 -8.40
C MET A 183 1.66 -0.01 -7.90
N ARG A 184 2.60 -0.59 -7.15
CA ARG A 184 2.39 -1.72 -6.27
C ARG A 184 2.52 -1.26 -4.83
N CYS A 185 1.78 -1.88 -3.92
CA CYS A 185 1.95 -1.59 -2.50
C CYS A 185 3.29 -2.15 -1.97
N ALA A 186 3.63 -1.81 -0.74
CA ALA A 186 4.75 -2.34 0.02
C ALA A 186 4.29 -2.67 1.45
N ARG A 187 4.76 -3.80 1.99
CA ARG A 187 4.42 -4.23 3.34
C ARG A 187 5.11 -3.36 4.40
N VAL A 188 4.36 -3.00 5.44
CA VAL A 188 4.84 -2.33 6.64
C VAL A 188 5.01 -3.37 7.75
N GLY A 189 6.25 -3.53 8.23
CA GLY A 189 6.62 -4.55 9.23
C GLY A 189 7.03 -5.89 8.59
N ARG A 190 8.17 -6.43 9.03
CA ARG A 190 8.59 -7.81 8.77
C ARG A 190 8.34 -8.66 10.01
#